data_AF-A0A3D6BU75-F1
#
_entry.id   AF-A0A3D6BU75-F1
#
_cell.length_a   1.000
_cell.length_b   1.000
_cell.length_c   1.000
_cell.angle_alpha   90.00
_cell.angle_beta   90.00
_cell.angle_gamma   90.00
#
_symmetry.space_group_name_H-M   'P 1'
#
loop_
_entity.id
_entity.type
_entity.pdbx_description
1 polymer ?
#
loop_
_entity_poly.entity_id
_entity_poly.type
_entity_poly.pdbx_seq_one_letter_code
_entity_poly.pdbx_strand_id
1 'polypeptide(L)' 'LNKLIYFETYQYVNDAIKREKNMKKWKRQWKIDLIEEENPCWNDLSKDWVYLID' A
#
# COMPACT_ATOMS: atom_id res chain seq x y z
N LEU A 1 4.92 -6.78 -13.60
CA LEU A 1 4.31 -7.53 -12.47
C LEU A 1 3.27 -6.60 -11.84
N ASN A 2 2.01 -7.01 -11.77
CA ASN A 2 0.92 -6.19 -11.24
C ASN A 2 0.34 -6.92 -10.02
N LYS A 3 0.69 -6.46 -8.80
CA LYS A 3 0.21 -7.00 -7.52
C LYS A 3 0.01 -5.87 -6.54
N LEU A 4 -1.07 -5.86 -5.77
CA LEU A 4 -1.25 -4.93 -4.66
C LEU A 4 -0.58 -5.52 -3.42
N ILE A 5 0.55 -4.98 -2.99
CA ILE A 5 1.31 -5.55 -1.86
C ILE A 5 1.23 -4.73 -0.58
N TYR A 6 0.80 -3.47 -0.68
CA TYR A 6 0.72 -2.54 0.45
C TYR A 6 -0.22 -1.38 0.12
N PHE A 7 -1.07 -1.00 1.07
CA PHE A 7 -1.87 0.21 1.03
C PHE A 7 -2.12 0.70 2.46
N GLU A 8 -2.47 1.98 2.59
CA GLU A 8 -2.80 2.60 3.87
C GLU A 8 -4.14 3.32 3.73
N THR A 9 -4.98 3.25 4.75
CA THR A 9 -6.27 3.96 4.80
C THR A 9 -6.18 5.15 5.74
N TYR A 10 -6.75 6.27 5.33
CA TYR A 10 -6.76 7.52 6.10
C TYR A 10 -8.17 8.07 6.19
N GLN A 11 -8.53 8.60 7.36
CA GLN A 11 -9.84 9.25 7.56
C GLN A 11 -9.94 10.58 6.80
N TYR A 12 -8.86 11.36 6.75
CA TYR A 12 -8.84 12.66 6.12
C TYR A 12 -8.01 12.66 4.83
N VAL A 13 -8.56 13.25 3.78
CA VAL A 13 -7.91 13.33 2.45
C VAL A 13 -6.56 14.04 2.52
N ASN A 14 -6.44 15.09 3.35
CA ASN A 14 -5.18 15.83 3.49
C ASN A 14 -4.05 14.98 4.07
N ASP A 15 -4.36 14.04 4.97
CA ASP A 15 -3.37 13.13 5.55
C ASP A 15 -2.88 12.13 4.51
N ALA A 16 -3.81 11.56 3.72
CA ALA A 16 -3.46 10.68 2.60
C ALA A 16 -2.54 11.39 1.60
N ILE A 17 -2.88 12.63 1.20
CA ILE A 17 -2.06 13.42 0.26
C ILE A 17 -0.68 13.71 0.85
N LYS A 18 -0.60 14.08 2.12
CA LYS A 18 0.68 14.35 2.80
C LYS A 18 1.54 13.09 2.86
N ARG A 19 0.95 11.95 3.22
CA ARG A 19 1.61 10.65 3.25
C ARG A 19 2.15 10.25 1.88
N GLU A 20 1.34 10.38 0.84
CA GLU A 20 1.73 10.06 -0.54
C GLU A 20 2.92 10.93 -0.99
N LYS A 21 2.87 12.25 -0.72
CA LYS A 21 3.96 13.19 -1.02
C LYS A 21 5.25 12.82 -0.29
N ASN A 22 5.17 12.42 0.97
CA ASN A 22 6.33 11.96 1.74
C ASN A 22 6.91 10.68 1.11
N MET A 23 6.06 9.68 0.83
CA MET A 23 6.48 8.39 0.30
C MET A 23 7.14 8.49 -1.09
N LYS A 24 6.78 9.49 -1.91
CA LYS A 24 7.47 9.77 -3.18
C LYS A 24 8.94 10.12 -3.01
N LYS A 25 9.34 10.69 -1.86
CA LYS A 25 10.72 11.07 -1.54
C LYS A 25 11.50 10.02 -0.73
N TRP A 26 10.85 8.93 -0.31
CA TRP A 26 11.47 7.95 0.56
C TRP A 26 12.48 7.07 -0.17
N LYS A 27 13.51 6.64 0.58
CA LYS A 27 14.43 5.59 0.13
C LYS A 27 13.64 4.31 -0.11
N ARG A 28 14.07 3.52 -1.11
CA ARG A 28 13.45 2.23 -1.42
C ARG A 28 13.38 1.31 -0.20
N GLN A 29 14.42 1.29 0.62
CA GLN A 29 14.50 0.43 1.80
C GLN A 29 13.34 0.68 2.77
N TRP A 30 13.00 1.93 3.06
CA TRP A 30 11.90 2.23 4.00
C TRP A 30 10.53 1.76 3.50
N LYS A 31 10.34 1.68 2.17
CA LYS A 31 9.13 1.10 1.60
C LYS A 31 9.14 -0.42 1.76
N ILE A 32 10.30 -1.06 1.59
CA ILE A 32 10.48 -2.49 1.82
C ILE A 32 10.22 -2.81 3.29
N ASP A 33 10.80 -2.06 4.21
CA ASP A 33 10.64 -2.28 5.66
C ASP A 33 9.14 -2.23 6.06
N LEU A 34 8.39 -1.25 5.55
CA LEU A 34 6.93 -1.18 5.75
C LEU A 34 6.16 -2.35 5.13
N ILE A 35 6.55 -2.78 3.93
CA ILE A 35 5.92 -3.93 3.28
C ILE A 35 6.22 -5.19 4.07
N GLU A 36 7.43 -5.37 4.58
CA GLU A 36 7.82 -6.55 5.36
C GLU A 36 7.17 -6.57 6.74
N GLU A 37 6.90 -5.41 7.33
CA GLU A 37 6.16 -5.29 8.60
C GLU A 37 4.70 -5.76 8.46
N GLU A 38 3.99 -5.33 7.40
CA GLU A 38 2.56 -5.61 7.22
C GLU A 38 2.27 -6.85 6.34
N ASN A 39 3.17 -7.19 5.42
CA ASN A 39 3.00 -8.24 4.41
C ASN A 39 4.35 -8.94 4.13
N PRO A 40 4.92 -9.67 5.10
CA PRO A 40 6.24 -10.32 4.99
C PRO A 40 6.33 -11.34 3.85
N CYS A 41 5.19 -11.90 3.44
CA CYS A 41 5.11 -12.87 2.34
C CYS A 41 4.91 -12.22 0.97
N TRP A 42 4.79 -10.89 0.89
CA TRP A 42 4.55 -10.16 -0.36
C TRP A 42 3.33 -10.67 -1.14
N ASN A 43 2.29 -11.07 -0.40
CA ASN A 43 1.06 -11.58 -0.97
C ASN A 43 0.33 -10.47 -1.74
N ASP A 44 -0.38 -10.83 -2.79
CA ASP A 44 -1.27 -9.90 -3.47
C ASP A 44 -2.54 -9.72 -2.63
N LEU A 45 -2.66 -8.56 -2.00
CA LEU A 45 -3.75 -8.17 -1.13
C LEU A 45 -5.08 -8.05 -1.88
N SER A 46 -5.03 -7.90 -3.21
CA SER A 46 -6.22 -7.81 -4.06
C SER A 46 -6.66 -9.16 -4.64
N LYS A 47 -5.95 -10.24 -4.35
CA LYS A 47 -6.17 -11.55 -4.98
C LYS A 47 -7.60 -12.06 -4.86
N ASP A 48 -8.21 -11.87 -3.70
CA ASP A 48 -9.56 -12.36 -3.37
C ASP A 48 -10.60 -11.24 -3.35
N TRP A 49 -10.27 -10.06 -3.89
CA TRP A 49 -11.25 -8.97 -4.00
C TRP A 49 -12.29 -9.36 -5.05
N VAL A 50 -13.48 -9.69 -4.56
CA VAL A 50 -14.64 -9.93 -5.42
C VAL A 50 -15.10 -8.58 -5.95
N TYR A 51 -14.92 -8.35 -7.24
CA TYR A 51 -15.63 -7.27 -7.93
C TYR A 51 -17.10 -7.68 -8.00
N LEU A 52 -17.88 -7.23 -7.01
CA LEU A 52 -19.35 -7.29 -7.08
C LEU A 52 -19.80 -6.36 -8.19
N ILE A 53 -19.78 -6.86 -9.41
CA ILE A 53 -20.48 -6.30 -10.56
C ILE A 53 -21.46 -7.38 -11.00
N ASP A 54 -22.64 -7.36 -10.40
CA ASP A 54 -23.87 -7.77 -11.07
C ASP A 54 -24.61 -6.50 -11.50
#